data_AF-A0A2G6ESQ2-F1
#
_entry.id   AF-A0A2G6ESQ2-F1
#
_cell.length_a   1.000
_cell.length_b   1.000
_cell.length_c   1.000
_cell.angle_alpha   90.00
_cell.angle_beta   90.00
_cell.angle_gamma   90.00
#
_symmetry.space_group_name_H-M   'P 1'
#
loop_
_entity.id
_entity.type
_entity.pdbx_description
1 polymer ?
#
loop_
_entity_poly.entity_id
_entity_poly.type
_entity_poly.pdbx_seq_one_letter_code
_entity_poly.pdbx_strand_id
1 'polypeptide(L)'
;MYYQTHGDSYKPALVLLHSGGMAGVEWQPQIQPLVKSFRLLVPDLPGHGQSLLPPKQTLSISLMAKAVVRMLAAENCDKAHIVGSSMGGAVALWVALKYPQVVDKLV
;
A
#
# COMPACT_ATOMS: atom_id res chain seq x y z
N MET A 1 -10.68 3.89 0.17
CA MET A 1 -9.41 3.95 -0.59
C MET A 1 -9.56 2.94 -1.71
N TYR A 2 -9.37 3.36 -2.96
CA TYR A 2 -9.31 2.46 -4.10
C TYR A 2 -7.98 1.70 -4.09
N TYR A 3 -8.01 0.43 -4.45
CA TYR A 3 -6.82 -0.39 -4.65
C TYR A 3 -7.14 -1.54 -5.60
N GLN A 4 -6.10 -2.06 -6.24
CA GLN A 4 -6.18 -3.26 -7.06
C GLN A 4 -5.49 -4.42 -6.37
N THR A 5 -5.99 -5.63 -6.61
CA THR A 5 -5.38 -6.86 -6.16
C THR A 5 -4.92 -7.68 -7.35
N HIS A 6 -3.71 -8.23 -7.31
CA HIS A 6 -3.16 -9.07 -8.37
C HIS A 6 -2.54 -10.35 -7.80
N GLY A 7 -2.53 -11.42 -8.60
CA GLY A 7 -1.96 -12.70 -8.20
C GLY A 7 -2.89 -13.55 -7.32
N ASP A 8 -2.34 -14.66 -6.84
CA ASP A 8 -3.07 -15.68 -6.09
C ASP A 8 -3.22 -15.26 -4.61
N SER A 9 -4.43 -15.37 -4.06
CA SER A 9 -4.74 -15.02 -2.66
C SER A 9 -3.99 -15.86 -1.63
N TYR A 10 -3.53 -17.06 -1.97
CA TYR A 10 -2.78 -17.94 -1.05
C TYR A 10 -1.29 -17.57 -0.92
N LYS A 11 -0.80 -16.66 -1.77
CA LYS A 11 0.61 -16.21 -1.73
C LYS A 11 0.81 -15.13 -0.66
N PRO A 12 2.05 -14.94 -0.17
CA PRO A 12 2.37 -13.85 0.75
C PRO A 12 1.97 -12.49 0.19
N ALA A 13 1.40 -11.63 1.03
CA ALA A 13 0.95 -10.31 0.64
C ALA A 13 2.10 -9.33 0.47
N LEU A 14 2.06 -8.54 -0.61
CA LEU A 14 2.98 -7.46 -0.91
C LEU A 14 2.21 -6.20 -1.26
N VAL A 15 2.36 -5.16 -0.43
CA VAL A 15 1.78 -3.84 -0.66
C VAL A 15 2.75 -2.97 -1.45
N LEU A 16 2.28 -2.35 -2.53
CA LEU A 16 3.09 -1.48 -3.39
C LEU A 16 2.61 -0.03 -3.28
N LEU A 17 3.37 0.82 -2.57
CA LEU A 17 3.01 2.22 -2.29
C LEU A 17 3.70 3.18 -3.24
N HIS A 18 2.91 3.88 -4.06
CA HIS A 18 3.38 4.77 -5.11
C HIS A 18 4.03 6.07 -4.60
N SER A 19 4.79 6.74 -5.47
CA SER A 19 5.42 8.05 -5.29
C SER A 19 4.39 9.18 -5.18
N GLY A 20 4.78 10.33 -4.60
CA GLY A 20 3.90 11.49 -4.51
C GLY A 20 3.49 12.02 -5.88
N GLY A 21 2.21 12.37 -6.06
CA GLY A 21 1.65 12.80 -7.35
C GLY A 21 1.38 11.68 -8.35
N MET A 22 1.77 10.44 -8.03
CA MET A 22 1.47 9.24 -8.83
C MET A 22 0.20 8.54 -8.32
N ALA A 23 -0.05 7.34 -8.82
CA ALA A 23 -1.10 6.43 -8.37
C ALA A 23 -0.57 4.98 -8.47
N GLY A 24 -1.38 3.99 -8.12
CA GLY A 24 -1.02 2.57 -8.17
C GLY A 24 -0.53 2.10 -9.55
N VAL A 25 -0.91 2.81 -10.63
CA VAL A 25 -0.44 2.57 -12.00
C VAL A 25 1.09 2.65 -12.15
N GLU A 26 1.80 3.35 -11.26
CA GLU A 26 3.28 3.38 -11.25
C GLU A 26 3.90 1.98 -11.21
N TRP A 27 3.22 1.02 -10.59
CA TRP A 27 3.70 -0.33 -10.40
C TRP A 27 3.42 -1.28 -11.56
N GLN A 28 2.77 -0.83 -12.63
CA GLN A 28 2.43 -1.68 -13.79
C GLN A 28 3.61 -2.53 -14.30
N PRO A 29 4.83 -1.98 -14.48
CA PRO A 29 5.98 -2.78 -14.93
C PRO A 29 6.36 -3.92 -13.98
N GLN A 30 6.09 -3.78 -12.68
CA GLN A 30 6.47 -4.76 -11.64
C GLN A 30 5.38 -5.80 -11.36
N ILE A 31 4.12 -5.57 -11.77
CA ILE A 31 3.02 -6.50 -11.47
C ILE A 31 3.31 -7.90 -12.00
N GLN A 32 3.56 -8.04 -13.31
CA GLN A 32 3.74 -9.34 -13.96
C GLN A 32 4.86 -10.22 -13.36
N PRO A 33 6.07 -9.70 -13.08
CA PRO A 33 7.08 -10.52 -12.41
C PRO A 33 6.73 -10.82 -10.95
N LEU A 34 6.13 -9.89 -10.20
CA LEU A 34 5.89 -10.06 -8.76
C LEU A 34 4.72 -10.98 -8.42
N VAL A 35 3.66 -11.04 -9.25
CA VAL A 35 2.52 -11.96 -9.03
C VAL A 35 2.89 -13.44 -9.05
N LYS A 36 4.08 -13.77 -9.59
CA LYS A 36 4.64 -15.13 -9.55
C LYS A 36 4.93 -15.58 -8.11
N SER A 37 5.26 -14.66 -7.22
CA SER A 37 5.65 -14.97 -5.83
C SER A 37 4.71 -14.38 -4.78
N PHE A 38 3.97 -13.33 -5.12
CA PHE A 38 3.19 -12.56 -4.14
C PHE A 38 1.73 -12.35 -4.57
N ARG A 39 0.88 -12.15 -3.58
CA ARG A 39 -0.41 -11.49 -3.70
C ARG A 39 -0.17 -9.98 -3.61
N LEU A 40 -0.41 -9.25 -4.68
CA LEU A 40 -0.14 -7.80 -4.70
C LEU A 40 -1.36 -7.01 -4.26
N LEU A 41 -1.16 -6.05 -3.36
CA LEU A 41 -2.13 -5.02 -3.00
C LEU A 41 -1.57 -3.68 -3.47
N VAL A 42 -2.21 -3.07 -4.46
CA VAL A 42 -1.71 -1.86 -5.14
C VAL A 42 -2.71 -0.73 -4.92
N PRO A 43 -2.60 0.02 -3.80
CA PRO A 43 -3.50 1.12 -3.52
C PRO A 43 -3.15 2.38 -4.31
N ASP A 44 -4.19 3.14 -4.63
CA ASP A 44 -4.07 4.58 -4.78
C ASP A 44 -4.14 5.18 -3.37
N LEU A 45 -3.08 5.82 -2.89
CA LEU A 45 -3.07 6.45 -1.57
C LEU A 45 -4.10 7.59 -1.51
N PRO A 46 -4.64 7.95 -0.32
CA PRO A 46 -5.59 9.05 -0.19
C PRO A 46 -5.13 10.32 -0.92
N GLY A 47 -6.04 10.96 -1.66
CA GLY A 47 -5.76 12.16 -2.46
C GLY A 47 -5.10 11.90 -3.82
N HIS A 48 -4.94 10.64 -4.23
CA HIS A 48 -4.28 10.25 -5.48
C HIS A 48 -5.14 9.28 -6.29
N GLY A 49 -4.96 9.28 -7.61
CA GLY A 49 -5.68 8.38 -8.53
C GLY A 49 -7.18 8.40 -8.31
N GLN A 50 -7.76 7.23 -8.03
CA GLN A 50 -9.18 7.06 -7.74
C GLN A 50 -9.53 7.20 -6.24
N SER A 51 -8.53 7.38 -5.38
CA SER A 51 -8.72 7.56 -3.94
C SER A 51 -8.90 9.02 -3.58
N LEU A 52 -10.15 9.43 -3.36
CA LEU A 52 -10.45 10.77 -2.83
C LEU A 52 -9.88 10.97 -1.42
N LEU A 53 -9.44 12.19 -1.13
CA LEU A 53 -9.15 12.62 0.24
C LEU A 53 -10.49 12.86 0.96
N PRO A 54 -10.74 12.26 2.14
CA PRO A 54 -11.98 12.49 2.87
C PRO A 54 -12.18 13.97 3.22
N PRO A 55 -13.42 14.48 3.22
CA PRO A 55 -13.71 15.86 3.59
C PRO A 55 -13.16 16.21 4.97
N LYS A 56 -12.70 17.46 5.13
CA LYS A 56 -12.15 18.01 6.39
C LYS A 56 -10.89 17.28 6.92
N GLN A 57 -10.22 16.47 6.10
CA GLN A 57 -8.93 15.90 6.46
C GLN A 57 -7.79 16.58 5.71
N THR A 58 -6.67 16.79 6.41
CA THR A 58 -5.43 17.27 5.79
C THR A 58 -4.62 16.07 5.33
N LEU A 59 -4.16 16.12 4.07
CA LEU A 59 -3.30 15.09 3.53
C LEU A 59 -1.99 15.03 4.33
N SER A 60 -1.66 13.85 4.87
CA SER A 60 -0.43 13.62 5.61
C SER A 60 0.04 12.18 5.47
N ILE A 61 1.34 11.94 5.69
CA ILE A 61 1.93 10.59 5.72
C ILE A 61 1.21 9.69 6.73
N SER A 62 0.88 10.23 7.91
CA SER A 62 0.18 9.48 8.96
C SER A 62 -1.22 9.04 8.54
N LEU A 63 -1.92 9.87 7.76
CA LEU A 63 -3.26 9.57 7.25
C LEU A 63 -3.20 8.48 6.19
N MET A 64 -2.23 8.58 5.27
CA MET A 64 -1.99 7.54 4.26
C MET A 64 -1.63 6.20 4.91
N ALA A 65 -0.74 6.21 5.91
CA ALA A 65 -0.34 5.01 6.64
C ALA A 65 -1.53 4.33 7.34
N LYS A 66 -2.40 5.12 7.99
CA LYS A 66 -3.65 4.60 8.58
C LYS A 66 -4.57 3.99 7.53
N ALA A 67 -4.63 4.55 6.33
CA ALA A 67 -5.43 3.99 5.23
C ALA A 67 -4.88 2.65 4.74
N VAL A 68 -3.55 2.50 4.65
CA VAL A 68 -2.88 1.23 4.32
C VAL A 68 -3.20 0.15 5.38
N VAL A 69 -3.10 0.48 6.67
CA VAL A 69 -3.42 -0.46 7.75
C VAL A 69 -4.90 -0.87 7.71
N ARG A 70 -5.82 0.05 7.43
CA ARG A 70 -7.25 -0.27 7.26
C ARG A 70 -7.50 -1.18 6.06
N MET A 71 -6.77 -0.98 4.96
CA MET A 71 -6.86 -1.85 3.79
C MET A 71 -6.38 -3.27 4.14
N LEU A 72 -5.25 -3.42 4.83
CA LEU A 72 -4.76 -4.73 5.29
C LEU A 72 -5.79 -5.45 6.18
N ALA A 73 -6.41 -4.72 7.11
CA ALA A 73 -7.47 -5.27 7.96
C ALA A 73 -8.70 -5.70 7.13
N ALA A 74 -9.12 -4.90 6.14
CA ALA A 74 -10.24 -5.25 5.26
C ALA A 74 -9.95 -6.49 4.39
N GLU A 75 -8.69 -6.75 4.10
CA GLU A 75 -8.21 -7.92 3.35
C GLU A 75 -7.94 -9.15 4.23
N ASN A 76 -8.26 -9.08 5.53
CA ASN A 76 -7.90 -10.08 6.53
C ASN A 76 -6.41 -10.47 6.44
N CYS A 77 -5.56 -9.48 6.18
CA CYS A 77 -4.12 -9.65 6.01
C CYS A 77 -3.42 -9.20 7.29
N ASP A 78 -3.07 -10.17 8.13
CA ASP A 78 -2.42 -9.89 9.42
C ASP A 78 -1.04 -9.28 9.24
N LYS A 79 -0.31 -9.68 8.19
CA LYS A 79 1.07 -9.26 7.92
C LYS A 79 1.36 -9.23 6.42
N ALA A 80 2.05 -8.19 5.96
CA ALA A 80 2.47 -8.05 4.57
C ALA A 80 3.91 -7.54 4.44
N HIS A 81 4.54 -7.83 3.31
CA HIS A 81 5.68 -7.05 2.85
C HIS A 81 5.19 -5.71 2.32
N ILE A 82 5.95 -4.63 2.52
CA ILE A 82 5.61 -3.31 2.03
C ILE A 82 6.79 -2.76 1.24
N VAL A 83 6.53 -2.38 -0.01
CA VAL A 83 7.46 -1.63 -0.86
C VAL A 83 6.92 -0.22 -1.01
N GLY A 84 7.75 0.79 -0.80
CA GLY A 84 7.36 2.18 -0.99
C GLY A 84 8.36 3.00 -1.78
N SER A 85 7.87 3.74 -2.79
CA SER A 85 8.70 4.69 -3.54
C SER A 85 8.48 6.13 -3.04
N SER A 86 9.56 6.86 -2.75
CA SER A 86 9.51 8.29 -2.37
C SER A 86 8.51 8.56 -1.21
N MET A 87 7.42 9.30 -1.46
CA MET A 87 6.32 9.49 -0.51
C MET A 87 5.77 8.15 0.01
N GLY A 88 5.60 7.16 -0.87
CA GLY A 88 5.20 5.81 -0.50
C GLY A 88 6.20 5.13 0.44
N GLY A 89 7.49 5.41 0.30
CA GLY A 89 8.54 4.97 1.23
C GLY A 89 8.38 5.60 2.62
N ALA A 90 8.09 6.91 2.68
CA ALA A 90 7.80 7.59 3.95
C ALA A 90 6.53 7.03 4.62
N VAL A 91 5.49 6.69 3.84
CA VAL A 91 4.29 6.01 4.33
C VAL A 91 4.63 4.62 4.85
N ALA A 92 5.40 3.84 4.10
CA ALA A 92 5.80 2.48 4.48
C ALA A 92 6.61 2.48 5.79
N LEU A 93 7.56 3.40 5.94
CA LEU A 93 8.32 3.59 7.17
C LEU A 93 7.42 3.98 8.35
N TRP A 94 6.44 4.86 8.12
CA TRP A 94 5.47 5.23 9.14
C TRP A 94 4.64 4.01 9.61
N VAL A 95 4.20 3.16 8.67
CA VAL A 95 3.49 1.91 9.01
C VAL A 95 4.39 1.01 9.85
N ALA A 96 5.63 0.77 9.44
CA ALA A 96 6.56 -0.08 10.18
C ALA A 96 6.84 0.43 11.61
N LEU A 97 6.98 1.74 11.78
CA LEU A 97 7.23 2.35 13.10
C LEU A 97 6.02 2.34 14.03
N LYS A 98 4.80 2.46 13.51
CA LYS A 98 3.57 2.63 14.32
C LYS A 98 2.71 1.38 14.40
N TYR A 99 2.85 0.48 13.44
CA TYR A 99 2.10 -0.76 13.32
C TYR A 99 3.04 -1.91 12.93
N PRO A 100 4.15 -2.15 13.67
CA PRO A 100 5.14 -3.17 13.30
C PRO A 100 4.54 -4.57 13.16
N GLN A 101 3.44 -4.87 13.87
CA GLN A 101 2.76 -6.15 13.80
C GLN A 101 2.19 -6.50 12.42
N VAL A 102 1.92 -5.51 11.56
CA VAL A 102 1.38 -5.75 10.21
C VAL A 102 2.46 -5.77 9.12
N VAL A 103 3.74 -5.59 9.48
CA VAL A 103 4.85 -5.48 8.53
C VAL A 103 5.80 -6.66 8.69
N ASP A 104 6.03 -7.41 7.61
CA ASP A 104 7.00 -8.50 7.59
C ASP A 104 8.36 -8.07 7.06
N LYS A 105 8.39 -7.39 5.91
CA LYS A 105 9.60 -6.79 5.34
C LYS A 105 9.26 -5.43 4.77
N LEU A 106 10.22 -4.51 4.80
CA LEU A 106 10.12 -3.15 4.28
C LEU A 106 11.17 -2.96 3.20
N VAL A 107 10.77 -2.39 2.07
CA VAL A 107 11.64 -2.03 0.93
C VAL A 107 11.36 -0.61 0.48
#